data_AF-A0AA38FDI5-F1
#
_entry.id   AF-A0AA38FDI5-F1
#
_cell.length_a   1.000
_cell.length_b   1.000
_cell.length_c   1.000
_cell.angle_alpha   90.00
_cell.angle_beta   90.00
_cell.angle_gamma   90.00
#
_symmetry.space_group_name_H-M   'P 1'
#
loop_
_entity.id
_entity.type
_entity.pdbx_description
1 polymer ?
#
loop_
_entity_poly.entity_id
_entity_poly.type
_entity_poly.pdbx_seq_one_letter_code
_entity_poly.pdbx_strand_id
1 'polypeptide(L)'
;IPGDGRCLFRAVSHGACLRKGEPSPKENTERELADELRSKVADEFLKRRKETEWFLEGNFDTYVKQIRKPHVWGGEPELLMAVACPP
;
A
#
# COMPACT_ATOMS: atom_id res chain seq x y z
N ILE A 1 -2.31 -2.89 15.00
CA ILE A 1 -2.14 -1.89 13.91
C ILE A 1 -2.16 -0.48 14.50
N PRO A 2 -1.04 0.25 14.53
CA PRO A 2 -0.99 1.66 14.96
C PRO A 2 -1.73 2.58 13.98
N GLY A 3 -2.30 3.68 14.49
CA GLY A 3 -2.95 4.73 13.68
C GLY A 3 -1.95 5.73 13.10
N ASP A 4 -0.99 5.26 12.30
CA ASP A 4 0.00 6.08 11.61
C ASP A 4 -0.23 6.07 10.08
N GLY A 5 0.63 6.77 9.33
CA GLY A 5 0.53 6.80 7.86
C GLY A 5 0.63 5.43 7.19
N ARG A 6 1.09 4.38 7.88
CA ARG A 6 1.18 3.00 7.37
C ARG A 6 -0.04 2.14 7.71
N CYS A 7 -1.00 2.64 8.48
CA CYS A 7 -2.09 1.83 9.04
C CYS A 7 -2.81 0.96 7.99
N LEU A 8 -3.14 1.51 6.82
CA LEU A 8 -3.78 0.78 5.72
C LEU A 8 -2.93 -0.41 5.26
N PHE A 9 -1.67 -0.13 4.88
CA PHE A 9 -0.76 -1.14 4.37
C PHE A 9 -0.45 -2.21 5.43
N ARG A 10 -0.29 -1.82 6.70
CA ARG A 10 -0.15 -2.77 7.82
C ARG A 10 -1.37 -3.68 7.94
N ALA A 11 -2.58 -3.14 7.85
CA ALA A 11 -3.81 -3.94 7.95
C ALA A 11 -3.93 -4.94 6.78
N VAL A 12 -3.61 -4.52 5.56
CA VAL A 12 -3.63 -5.41 4.39
C VAL A 12 -2.59 -6.52 4.50
N SER A 13 -1.34 -6.19 4.83
CA SER A 13 -0.27 -7.18 4.99
C SER A 13 -0.55 -8.14 6.15
N HIS A 14 -1.06 -7.63 7.28
CA HIS A 14 -1.47 -8.43 8.43
C HIS A 14 -2.55 -9.45 8.06
N GLY A 15 -3.63 -8.99 7.40
CA GLY A 15 -4.69 -9.87 6.93
C GLY A 15 -4.21 -10.92 5.92
N ALA A 16 -3.21 -10.59 5.11
CA ALA A 16 -2.62 -11.56 4.19
C ALA A 16 -1.78 -12.64 4.89
N CYS A 17 -1.00 -12.30 5.92
CA CYS A 17 -0.31 -13.28 6.77
C CYS A 17 -1.31 -14.26 7.39
N LEU A 18 -2.41 -13.74 7.97
CA LEU A 18 -3.45 -14.58 8.55
C LEU A 18 -4.09 -15.53 7.54
N ARG A 19 -4.35 -15.05 6.30
CA ARG A 19 -4.88 -15.90 5.22
C ARG A 19 -3.89 -17.00 4.78
N LYS A 20 -2.59 -16.76 4.91
CA LYS A 20 -1.53 -17.77 4.66
C LYS A 20 -1.38 -18.77 5.81
N GLY A 21 -2.09 -18.59 6.93
CA GLY A 21 -1.93 -19.39 8.14
C GLY A 21 -0.70 -19.02 8.97
N GLU A 22 -0.08 -17.88 8.66
CA GLU A 22 1.05 -17.35 9.42
C GLU A 22 0.57 -16.68 10.72
N PRO A 23 1.40 -16.69 11.78
CA PRO A 23 1.09 -15.92 12.98
C PRO A 23 1.06 -14.41 12.66
N SER A 24 0.36 -13.65 13.51
CA SER A 24 0.36 -12.19 13.42
C SER A 24 1.82 -11.67 13.40
N PRO A 25 2.20 -10.87 12.39
CA PRO A 25 3.53 -10.28 12.34
C PRO A 25 3.80 -9.39 13.55
N LYS A 26 5.06 -9.33 13.98
CA LYS A 26 5.53 -8.41 15.03
C LYS A 26 5.63 -6.99 14.45
N GLU A 27 5.66 -5.98 15.31
CA GLU A 27 5.63 -4.56 14.90
C GLU A 27 6.68 -4.17 13.84
N ASN A 28 7.93 -4.65 13.99
CA ASN A 28 9.00 -4.41 13.02
C ASN A 28 8.70 -5.07 11.66
N THR A 29 8.23 -6.32 11.67
CA THR A 29 7.86 -7.06 10.47
C THR A 29 6.63 -6.43 9.79
N GLU A 30 5.62 -6.02 10.56
CA GLU A 30 4.47 -5.27 10.03
C GLU A 30 4.91 -3.98 9.32
N ARG A 31 5.92 -3.29 9.86
CA ARG A 31 6.45 -2.06 9.27
C ARG A 31 7.10 -2.33 7.92
N GLU A 32 7.94 -3.35 7.86
CA GLU A 32 8.66 -3.76 6.64
C GLU A 32 7.69 -4.22 5.56
N LEU A 33 6.75 -5.10 5.91
CA LEU A 33 5.71 -5.57 4.99
C LEU A 33 4.80 -4.43 4.51
N ALA A 34 4.51 -3.44 5.35
CA ALA A 34 3.73 -2.27 4.95
C ALA A 34 4.49 -1.36 3.97
N ASP A 35 5.78 -1.13 4.21
CA ASP A 35 6.62 -0.31 3.34
C ASP A 35 6.90 -1.01 1.99
N GLU A 36 7.07 -2.35 2.01
CA GLU A 36 7.18 -3.15 0.79
C GLU A 36 5.89 -3.11 -0.04
N LEU A 37 4.73 -3.39 0.60
CA LEU A 37 3.43 -3.33 -0.08
C LEU A 37 3.18 -1.94 -0.66
N ARG A 38 3.50 -0.87 0.09
CA ARG A 38 3.41 0.52 -0.39
C ARG A 38 4.25 0.75 -1.63
N SER A 39 5.48 0.23 -1.68
CA SER A 39 6.32 0.34 -2.88
C SER A 39 5.68 -0.38 -4.06
N LYS A 40 5.23 -1.62 -3.88
CA LYS A 40 4.57 -2.41 -4.93
C LYS A 40 3.32 -1.70 -5.48
N VAL A 41 2.49 -1.14 -4.59
CA VAL A 41 1.31 -0.35 -4.98
C VAL A 41 1.69 0.87 -5.81
N ALA A 42 2.72 1.62 -5.39
CA ALA A 42 3.21 2.76 -6.14
C ALA A 42 3.79 2.37 -7.52
N ASP A 43 4.43 1.21 -7.63
CA ASP A 43 4.92 0.65 -8.89
C ASP A 43 3.76 0.23 -9.80
N GLU A 44 2.71 -0.38 -9.24
CA GLU A 44 1.53 -0.81 -9.99
C GLU A 44 0.74 0.39 -10.56
N PHE A 45 0.67 1.51 -9.83
CA PHE A 45 0.13 2.75 -10.38
C PHE A 45 0.86 3.17 -11.66
N LEU A 46 2.21 3.21 -11.64
CA LEU A 46 3.01 3.59 -12.81
C LEU A 46 2.76 2.64 -13.99
N LYS A 47 2.68 1.34 -13.71
CA LYS A 47 2.43 0.31 -14.72
C LYS A 47 1.04 0.43 -15.35
N ARG A 48 0.03 0.80 -14.56
CA ARG A 48 -1.37 0.93 -14.98
C ARG A 48 -1.82 2.38 -15.15
N ARG A 49 -0.89 3.31 -15.43
CA ARG A 49 -1.17 4.77 -15.50
C ARG A 49 -2.40 5.11 -16.33
N LYS A 50 -2.57 4.49 -17.51
CA LYS A 50 -3.73 4.73 -18.39
C LYS A 50 -5.07 4.41 -17.74
N GLU A 51 -5.11 3.47 -16.81
CA GLU A 51 -6.32 3.03 -16.11
C GLU A 51 -6.53 3.80 -14.80
N THR A 52 -5.46 4.37 -14.22
CA THR A 52 -5.49 4.93 -12.87
C THR A 52 -5.43 6.46 -12.82
N GLU A 53 -4.79 7.10 -13.80
CA GLU A 53 -4.55 8.54 -13.79
C GLU A 53 -5.82 9.37 -13.73
N TRP A 54 -6.91 8.92 -14.36
CA TRP A 54 -8.16 9.68 -14.44
C TRP A 54 -8.90 9.82 -13.11
N PHE A 55 -8.66 8.92 -12.15
CA PHE A 55 -9.33 8.94 -10.83
C PHE A 55 -8.41 9.37 -9.68
N LEU A 56 -7.12 9.60 -9.95
CA LEU A 56 -6.20 10.10 -8.94
C LEU A 56 -6.30 11.62 -8.84
N GLU A 57 -6.40 12.13 -7.62
CA GLU A 57 -6.52 13.56 -7.38
C GLU A 57 -5.19 14.29 -7.63
N GLY A 58 -5.23 15.31 -8.48
CA GLY A 58 -4.09 16.18 -8.78
C GLY A 58 -3.14 15.59 -9.84
N ASN A 59 -1.86 15.94 -9.74
CA ASN A 59 -0.86 15.47 -10.69
C ASN A 59 -0.43 14.04 -10.35
N PHE A 60 -0.58 13.13 -11.31
CA PHE A 60 -0.26 11.71 -11.16
C PHE A 60 1.15 11.44 -10.62
N ASP A 61 2.18 12.03 -11.23
CA ASP A 61 3.57 11.78 -10.85
C ASP A 61 3.86 12.30 -9.44
N THR A 62 3.20 13.40 -9.04
CA THR A 62 3.26 13.92 -7.68
C THR A 62 2.55 12.99 -6.71
N TYR A 63 1.36 12.51 -7.04
CA TYR A 63 0.60 11.57 -6.24
C TYR A 63 1.42 10.31 -5.94
N VAL A 64 1.96 9.67 -6.98
CA VAL A 64 2.77 8.45 -6.84
C VAL A 64 4.04 8.72 -6.00
N LYS A 65 4.68 9.88 -6.15
CA LYS A 65 5.83 10.27 -5.29
C LYS A 65 5.43 10.47 -3.84
N GLN A 66 4.25 11.02 -3.56
CA GLN A 66 3.78 11.24 -2.20
C GLN A 66 3.37 9.92 -1.53
N ILE A 67 2.62 9.05 -2.22
CA ILE A 67 2.14 7.81 -1.61
C ILE A 67 3.28 6.84 -1.27
N ARG A 68 4.46 6.95 -1.89
CA ARG A 68 5.66 6.21 -1.46
C ARG A 68 6.17 6.61 -0.08
N LYS A 69 5.83 7.81 0.41
CA LYS A 69 6.33 8.31 1.70
C LYS A 69 5.57 7.67 2.85
N PRO A 70 6.24 7.08 3.84
CA PRO A 70 5.55 6.25 4.82
C PRO A 70 4.58 6.97 5.78
N HIS A 71 4.64 8.30 5.86
CA HIS A 71 3.73 9.11 6.66
C HIS A 71 2.45 9.51 5.91
N VAL A 72 2.37 9.27 4.60
CA VAL A 72 1.19 9.54 3.79
C VAL A 72 0.20 8.39 3.95
N TRP A 73 -1.05 8.72 4.23
CA TRP A 73 -2.12 7.76 4.40
C TRP A 73 -2.56 7.24 3.03
N GLY A 74 -2.83 5.94 2.94
CA GLY A 74 -3.45 5.36 1.75
C GLY A 74 -4.97 5.40 1.86
N GLY A 75 -5.65 5.17 0.74
CA GLY A 75 -7.10 5.09 0.63
C GLY A 75 -7.55 4.02 -0.36
N GLU A 76 -8.72 4.27 -0.98
CA GLU A 76 -9.31 3.39 -1.97
C GLU A 76 -8.42 3.12 -3.19
N PRO A 77 -7.72 4.12 -3.78
CA PRO A 77 -6.81 3.87 -4.90
C PRO A 77 -5.73 2.82 -4.57
N GLU A 78 -5.12 2.91 -3.39
CA GLU A 78 -4.08 1.98 -2.95
C GLU A 78 -4.64 0.58 -2.74
N LEU A 79 -5.86 0.47 -2.18
CA LEU A 79 -6.53 -0.82 -2.00
C LEU A 79 -6.78 -1.52 -3.33
N LEU A 80 -7.25 -0.79 -4.35
CA LEU A 80 -7.50 -1.32 -5.67
C LEU A 80 -6.20 -1.88 -6.30
N MET A 81 -5.08 -1.20 -6.11
CA MET A 81 -3.77 -1.65 -6.60
C MET A 81 -3.20 -2.80 -5.78
N ALA A 82 -3.43 -2.82 -4.46
CA ALA A 82 -2.92 -3.87 -3.58
C ALA A 82 -3.43 -5.28 -3.94
N VAL A 83 -4.60 -5.39 -4.58
CA VAL A 83 -5.12 -6.67 -5.11
C VAL A 83 -4.18 -7.29 -6.15
N ALA A 84 -3.50 -6.46 -6.95
CA ALA A 84 -2.53 -6.91 -7.94
C ALA A 84 -1.12 -7.12 -7.37
N CYS A 85 -0.90 -6.75 -6.11
CA CYS A 85 0.40 -6.82 -5.42
C CYS A 85 0.34 -7.82 -4.26
N PRO A 86 0.52 -9.13 -4.51
CA PRO A 86 0.57 -10.08 -3.41
C PRO A 86 1.72 -9.71 -2.45
N PRO A 87 1.46 -9.78 -1.13
CA PRO A 87 2.49 -9.56 -0.12
C PRO A 87 3.52 -10.69 -0.16
#